data_AF-A0A533VLA9-F1
#
_entry.id   AF-A0A533VLA9-F1
#
_cell.length_a   1.000
_cell.length_b   1.000
_cell.length_c   1.000
_cell.angle_alpha   90.00
_cell.angle_beta   90.00
_cell.angle_gamma   90.00
#
_symmetry.space_group_name_H-M   'P 1'
#
loop_
_entity.id
_entity.type
_entity.pdbx_description
1 polymer ?
#
loop_
_entity_poly.entity_id
_entity_poly.type
_entity_poly.pdbx_seq_one_letter_code
_entity_poly.pdbx_strand_id
1 'polypeptide(L)'
;MGARCKDGLVIVSDSGLARGSDISRGDKIFQPISTAVIGASGNAGVFTKFSRQISESVENQQVKSWDDLMTVVEDLTLRLNQRYLERTREPIEVLMGIQDSEDDAKLYFVSSNGVAQEITKVIAIGHAEPYGSLFLKIMWSNEITMRQAAEL
;
A
#
# COMPACT_ATOMS: atom_id res chain seq x y z
N MET A 1 -3.33 -2.32 6.28
CA MET A 1 -2.55 -3.50 6.70
C MET A 1 -2.20 -4.31 5.47
N GLY A 2 -1.01 -4.88 5.43
CA GLY A 2 -0.62 -5.91 4.45
C GLY A 2 -0.02 -7.10 5.19
N ALA A 3 -0.30 -8.31 4.70
CA ALA A 3 0.20 -9.52 5.33
C ALA A 3 0.48 -10.66 4.33
N ARG A 4 1.56 -11.39 4.57
CA ARG A 4 1.96 -12.60 3.84
C ARG A 4 1.43 -13.83 4.56
N CYS A 5 0.47 -14.49 3.95
CA CYS A 5 -0.21 -15.68 4.44
C CYS A 5 0.42 -16.93 3.82
N LYS A 6 0.11 -18.11 4.36
CA LYS A 6 0.62 -19.38 3.80
C LYS A 6 0.09 -19.69 2.40
N ASP A 7 -1.06 -19.11 2.04
CA ASP A 7 -1.81 -19.34 0.80
C ASP A 7 -1.91 -18.07 -0.07
N GLY A 8 -1.11 -17.04 0.23
CA GLY A 8 -1.05 -15.83 -0.60
C GLY A 8 -0.77 -14.55 0.20
N LEU A 9 -1.30 -13.43 -0.27
CA LEU A 9 -1.08 -12.11 0.30
C LEU A 9 -2.41 -11.36 0.43
N VAL A 10 -2.55 -10.63 1.53
CA VAL A 10 -3.74 -9.82 1.81
C VAL A 10 -3.33 -8.38 2.07
N ILE A 11 -4.03 -7.44 1.43
CA ILE A 11 -4.01 -6.02 1.77
C ILE A 11 -5.42 -5.63 2.19
N VAL A 12 -5.55 -5.05 3.39
CA VAL A 12 -6.80 -4.54 3.94
C VAL A 12 -6.63 -3.06 4.25
N SER A 13 -7.64 -2.27 3.91
CA SER A 13 -7.67 -0.84 4.16
C SER A 13 -9.04 -0.43 4.64
N ASP A 14 -9.11 0.60 5.48
CA ASP A 14 -10.37 1.24 5.80
C ASP A 14 -10.86 2.06 4.59
N SER A 15 -12.18 2.26 4.48
CA SER A 15 -12.75 3.03 3.37
C SER A 15 -12.83 4.54 3.64
N GLY A 16 -12.43 5.03 4.82
CA GLY A 16 -12.66 6.39 5.26
C GLY A 16 -11.76 7.41 4.55
N LEU A 17 -12.37 8.36 3.85
CA LEU A 17 -11.69 9.50 3.23
C LEU A 17 -12.19 10.79 3.86
N ALA A 18 -11.36 11.37 4.74
CA ALA A 18 -11.62 12.67 5.32
C ALA A 18 -11.18 13.79 4.35
N ARG A 19 -12.09 14.70 4.02
CA ARG A 19 -11.86 15.90 3.21
C ARG A 19 -12.43 17.11 3.92
N GLY A 20 -11.64 17.71 4.81
CA GLY A 20 -12.14 18.76 5.69
C GLY A 20 -13.15 18.20 6.69
N SER A 21 -14.37 18.74 6.71
CA SER A 21 -15.48 18.24 7.55
C SER A 21 -16.20 17.03 6.96
N ASP A 22 -16.00 16.72 5.68
CA ASP A 22 -16.71 15.66 5.01
C ASP A 22 -15.97 14.33 5.14
N ILE A 23 -16.67 13.31 5.63
CA ILE A 23 -16.18 11.93 5.65
C ILE A 23 -16.93 11.17 4.56
N SER A 24 -16.18 10.77 3.53
CA SER A 24 -16.70 9.96 2.42
C SER A 24 -16.10 8.56 2.47
N ARG A 25 -16.72 7.62 1.75
CA ARG A 25 -16.13 6.30 1.49
C ARG A 25 -15.43 6.30 0.14
N GLY A 26 -14.29 5.64 0.04
CA GLY A 26 -13.65 5.37 -1.23
C GLY A 26 -12.55 4.32 -1.14
N ASP A 27 -12.14 3.83 -2.31
CA ASP A 27 -11.17 2.75 -2.43
C ASP A 27 -9.75 3.30 -2.27
N LYS A 28 -9.02 2.72 -1.31
CA LYS A 28 -7.59 2.99 -1.08
C LYS A 28 -6.69 1.89 -1.65
N ILE A 29 -7.30 0.81 -2.14
CA ILE A 29 -6.65 -0.34 -2.74
C ILE A 29 -7.04 -0.37 -4.21
N PHE A 30 -6.07 -0.52 -5.10
CA PHE A 30 -6.29 -0.60 -6.54
C PHE A 30 -5.25 -1.52 -7.20
N GLN A 31 -5.60 -2.05 -8.37
CA GLN A 31 -4.79 -2.99 -9.14
C GLN A 31 -4.34 -2.32 -10.45
N PRO A 32 -3.16 -1.68 -10.49
CA PRO A 32 -2.69 -0.99 -11.70
C PRO A 32 -2.31 -1.95 -12.84
N ILE A 33 -1.85 -3.16 -12.53
CA ILE A 33 -1.52 -4.22 -13.49
C ILE A 33 -1.97 -5.58 -12.94
N SER A 34 -2.10 -6.60 -13.79
CA SER A 34 -2.60 -7.92 -13.39
C SER A 34 -1.78 -8.58 -12.27
N THR A 35 -0.47 -8.32 -12.21
CA THR A 35 0.46 -8.92 -11.25
C THR A 35 0.72 -8.08 -10.00
N ALA A 36 0.04 -6.94 -9.80
CA ALA A 36 0.31 -6.08 -8.64
C ALA A 36 -0.94 -5.39 -8.10
N VAL A 37 -1.06 -5.38 -6.77
CA VAL A 37 -2.08 -4.63 -6.01
C VAL A 37 -1.39 -3.63 -5.11
N ILE A 38 -1.91 -2.41 -5.08
CA ILE A 38 -1.36 -1.30 -4.29
C ILE A 38 -2.41 -0.84 -3.29
N GLY A 39 -2.02 -0.66 -2.04
CA GLY A 39 -2.76 0.09 -1.03
C GLY A 39 -1.89 1.20 -0.46
N ALA A 40 -2.44 2.39 -0.22
CA ALA A 40 -1.66 3.48 0.37
C ALA A 40 -2.40 4.20 1.49
N SER A 41 -1.64 4.80 2.40
CA SER A 41 -2.13 5.67 3.46
C SER A 41 -1.49 7.05 3.36
N GLY A 42 -2.18 8.06 3.87
CA GLY A 42 -1.71 9.44 3.91
C GLY A 42 -2.85 10.41 3.63
N ASN A 43 -2.49 11.65 3.33
CA ASN A 43 -3.46 12.69 3.04
C ASN A 43 -4.29 12.38 1.77
N ALA A 44 -5.62 12.48 1.85
CA ALA A 44 -6.52 12.12 0.74
C ALA A 44 -6.25 12.91 -0.57
N GLY A 45 -5.86 14.18 -0.46
CA GLY A 45 -5.54 15.01 -1.63
C GLY A 45 -4.24 14.60 -2.32
N VAL A 46 -3.25 14.15 -1.55
CA VAL A 46 -1.97 13.66 -2.09
C VAL A 46 -2.16 12.23 -2.62
N PHE A 47 -2.91 11.37 -1.92
CA PHE A 47 -3.29 10.03 -2.38
C PHE A 47 -3.97 10.06 -3.75
N THR A 48 -4.91 10.99 -3.95
CA THR A 48 -5.59 11.16 -5.25
C THR A 48 -4.62 11.53 -6.38
N LYS A 49 -3.56 12.28 -6.07
CA LYS A 49 -2.51 12.62 -7.06
C LYS A 49 -1.62 11.41 -7.34
N PHE A 50 -1.27 10.65 -6.30
CA PHE A 50 -0.47 9.44 -6.39
C PHE A 50 -1.15 8.38 -7.26
N SER A 51 -2.40 8.01 -6.96
CA SER A 51 -3.13 6.99 -7.72
C SER A 51 -3.30 7.38 -9.18
N ARG A 52 -3.67 8.64 -9.44
CA ARG A 52 -3.80 9.16 -10.81
C ARG A 52 -2.48 9.10 -11.59
N GLN A 53 -1.36 9.45 -10.98
CA GLN A 53 -0.06 9.42 -11.66
C GLN A 53 0.41 7.98 -11.96
N ILE A 54 0.08 7.02 -11.10
CA ILE A 54 0.32 5.60 -11.41
C ILE A 54 -0.52 5.18 -12.63
N SER A 55 -1.82 5.50 -12.65
CA SER A 55 -2.67 5.21 -13.79
C SER A 55 -2.13 5.84 -15.08
N GLU A 56 -1.74 7.12 -15.03
CA GLU A 56 -1.12 7.82 -16.16
C GLU A 56 0.18 7.11 -16.63
N SER A 57 1.03 6.62 -15.72
CA SER A 57 2.25 5.89 -16.09
C SER A 57 1.96 4.53 -16.74
N VAL A 58 0.93 3.82 -16.31
CA VAL A 58 0.48 2.57 -16.94
C VAL A 58 -0.11 2.84 -18.32
N GLU A 59 -1.00 3.82 -18.44
CA GLU A 59 -1.63 4.20 -19.72
C GLU A 59 -0.60 4.65 -20.76
N ASN A 60 0.44 5.37 -20.34
CA ASN A 60 1.54 5.81 -21.19
C ASN A 60 2.59 4.71 -21.47
N GLN A 61 2.31 3.44 -21.11
CA GLN A 61 3.19 2.28 -21.33
C GLN A 61 4.59 2.41 -20.71
N GLN A 62 4.73 3.23 -19.65
CA GLN A 62 5.97 3.32 -18.87
C GLN A 62 6.15 2.11 -17.95
N VAL A 63 5.04 1.47 -17.56
CA VAL A 63 5.02 0.28 -16.71
C VAL A 63 4.72 -0.95 -17.57
N LYS A 64 5.67 -1.86 -17.70
CA LYS A 64 5.50 -3.15 -18.43
C LYS A 64 5.60 -4.35 -17.50
N SER A 65 6.26 -4.18 -16.37
CA SER A 65 6.51 -5.20 -15.36
C SER A 65 6.20 -4.67 -13.95
N TRP A 66 6.19 -5.56 -12.97
CA TRP A 66 6.07 -5.15 -11.57
C TRP A 66 7.29 -4.35 -11.10
N ASP A 67 8.46 -4.58 -11.69
CA ASP A 67 9.72 -3.89 -11.36
C ASP A 67 9.68 -2.41 -11.83
N ASP A 68 9.18 -2.18 -13.05
CA ASP A 68 8.91 -0.82 -13.55
C ASP A 68 7.91 -0.10 -12.64
N LEU A 69 6.85 -0.81 -12.22
CA LEU A 69 5.83 -0.27 -11.32
C LEU A 69 6.42 0.09 -9.95
N MET A 70 7.29 -0.76 -9.40
CA MET A 70 7.97 -0.50 -8.13
C MET A 70 8.78 0.79 -8.22
N THR A 71 9.59 0.94 -9.26
CA THR A 71 10.38 2.15 -9.52
C THR A 71 9.50 3.39 -9.58
N VAL A 72 8.38 3.32 -10.30
CA VAL A 72 7.41 4.42 -10.37
C VAL A 72 6.81 4.73 -9.00
N VAL A 73 6.43 3.71 -8.22
CA VAL A 73 5.86 3.90 -6.88
C VAL A 73 6.87 4.55 -5.92
N GLU A 74 8.11 4.09 -5.93
CA GLU A 74 9.22 4.64 -5.14
C GLU A 74 9.44 6.12 -5.44
N ASP A 75 9.63 6.46 -6.72
CA ASP A 75 9.84 7.82 -7.19
C ASP A 75 8.66 8.75 -6.87
N LEU A 76 7.43 8.27 -7.11
CA LEU A 76 6.22 9.04 -6.82
C LEU A 76 6.06 9.29 -5.33
N THR A 77 6.33 8.29 -4.50
CA THR A 77 6.24 8.41 -3.03
C THR A 77 7.23 9.45 -2.53
N LEU A 78 8.50 9.35 -2.92
CA LEU A 78 9.54 10.32 -2.56
C LEU A 78 9.16 11.73 -3.00
N ARG A 79 8.82 11.89 -4.28
CA ARG A 79 8.54 13.20 -4.89
C ARG A 79 7.32 13.88 -4.27
N LEU A 80 6.24 13.13 -4.01
CA LEU A 80 5.03 13.69 -3.41
C LEU A 80 5.25 14.05 -1.95
N ASN A 81 5.98 13.22 -1.18
CA ASN A 81 6.31 13.53 0.20
C ASN A 81 7.21 14.76 0.30
N GLN A 82 8.29 14.84 -0.47
CA GLN A 82 9.14 16.04 -0.51
C GLN A 82 8.34 17.31 -0.84
N ARG A 83 7.34 17.20 -1.71
CA ARG A 83 6.53 18.35 -2.14
C ARG A 83 5.45 18.77 -1.15
N TYR A 84 4.85 17.83 -0.42
CA TYR A 84 3.62 18.05 0.35
C TYR A 84 3.70 17.74 1.83
N LEU A 85 4.74 17.06 2.31
CA LEU A 85 4.84 16.62 3.71
C LEU A 85 4.81 17.81 4.68
N GLU A 86 5.51 18.91 4.39
CA GLU A 86 5.49 20.09 5.26
C GLU A 86 4.09 20.73 5.37
N ARG A 87 3.27 20.60 4.31
CA ARG A 87 1.91 21.18 4.26
C ARG A 87 0.88 20.29 4.92
N THR A 88 1.01 18.98 4.73
CA THR A 88 0.02 18.00 5.16
C THR A 88 0.34 17.39 6.51
N ARG A 89 1.62 17.30 6.88
CA ARG A 89 2.17 16.58 8.04
C ARG A 89 1.79 15.09 8.07
N GLU A 90 1.32 14.57 6.95
CA GLU A 90 0.86 13.19 6.78
C GLU A 90 1.59 12.59 5.58
N PRO A 91 2.64 11.79 5.79
CA PRO A 91 3.35 11.18 4.68
C PRO A 91 2.46 10.20 3.93
N ILE A 92 2.72 10.05 2.64
CA ILE A 92 2.27 8.89 1.88
C ILE A 92 3.19 7.72 2.20
N GLU A 93 2.55 6.62 2.52
CA GLU A 93 3.14 5.30 2.70
C GLU A 93 2.37 4.30 1.85
N VAL A 94 3.07 3.33 1.28
CA VAL A 94 2.48 2.41 0.29
C VAL A 94 2.78 0.97 0.66
N LEU A 95 1.78 0.12 0.50
CA LEU A 95 1.92 -1.33 0.46
C LEU A 95 1.69 -1.80 -0.98
N MET A 96 2.58 -2.62 -1.48
CA MET A 96 2.51 -3.20 -2.80
C MET A 96 2.63 -4.71 -2.68
N GLY A 97 1.55 -5.41 -3.03
CA GLY A 97 1.58 -6.86 -3.22
C GLY A 97 1.89 -7.14 -4.68
N ILE A 98 2.89 -7.97 -4.93
CA ILE A 98 3.24 -8.43 -6.27
C ILE A 98 3.11 -9.94 -6.37
N GLN A 99 2.76 -10.41 -7.56
CA GLN A 99 2.87 -11.81 -7.95
C GLN A 99 4.03 -11.93 -8.95
N ASP A 100 5.14 -12.51 -8.50
CA ASP A 100 6.36 -12.68 -9.29
C ASP A 100 6.29 -13.96 -10.14
N SER A 101 5.74 -15.03 -9.57
CA SER A 101 5.37 -16.27 -10.26
C SER A 101 4.08 -16.86 -9.67
N GLU A 102 3.53 -17.93 -10.25
CA GLU A 102 2.26 -18.53 -9.79
C GLU A 102 2.24 -18.80 -8.28
N ASP A 103 3.37 -19.24 -7.72
CA ASP A 103 3.52 -19.59 -6.29
C ASP A 103 4.38 -18.59 -5.48
N ASP A 104 4.80 -17.46 -6.07
CA ASP A 104 5.63 -16.47 -5.38
C ASP A 104 4.96 -15.09 -5.34
N ALA A 105 4.21 -14.87 -4.26
CA ALA A 105 3.67 -13.57 -3.91
C ALA A 105 4.56 -12.87 -2.86
N LYS A 106 4.89 -11.60 -3.11
CA LYS A 106 5.73 -10.78 -2.23
C LYS A 106 5.00 -9.51 -1.82
N LEU A 107 5.21 -9.11 -0.57
CA LEU A 107 4.68 -7.87 -0.02
C LEU A 107 5.82 -6.89 0.14
N TYR A 108 5.64 -5.66 -0.35
CA TYR A 108 6.56 -4.56 -0.16
C TYR A 108 5.90 -3.42 0.59
N PHE A 109 6.67 -2.78 1.44
CA PHE A 109 6.36 -1.51 2.05
C PHE A 109 7.28 -0.45 1.46
N VAL A 110 6.71 0.57 0.84
CA VAL A 110 7.43 1.75 0.38
C VAL A 110 7.25 2.84 1.41
N SER A 111 8.34 3.16 2.09
CA SER A 111 8.31 4.12 3.18
C SER A 111 8.24 5.56 2.66
N SER A 112 8.05 6.52 3.56
CA SER A 112 7.90 7.93 3.19
C SER A 112 9.08 8.54 2.42
N ASN A 113 10.26 7.91 2.48
CA ASN A 113 11.44 8.29 1.71
C ASN A 113 11.50 7.65 0.31
N GLY A 114 10.47 6.91 -0.11
CA GLY A 114 10.40 6.25 -1.40
C GLY A 114 11.27 5.01 -1.53
N VAL A 115 11.71 4.38 -0.44
CA VAL A 115 12.45 3.11 -0.47
C VAL A 115 11.52 1.94 -0.18
N ALA A 116 11.52 0.94 -1.06
CA ALA A 116 10.81 -0.31 -0.88
C ALA A 116 11.58 -1.29 0.02
N GLN A 117 10.84 -1.96 0.90
CA GLN A 117 11.34 -3.04 1.75
C GLN A 117 10.39 -4.23 1.67
N GLU A 118 10.91 -5.43 1.44
CA GLU A 118 10.11 -6.66 1.49
C GLU A 118 9.65 -6.94 2.94
N ILE A 119 8.36 -7.23 3.09
CA ILE A 119 7.73 -7.59 4.35
C ILE A 119 7.41 -9.08 4.34
N THR A 120 8.05 -9.82 5.24
CA THR A 120 7.92 -11.29 5.29
C THR A 120 6.75 -11.80 6.13
N LYS A 121 6.12 -10.93 6.93
CA LYS A 121 5.03 -11.30 7.86
C LYS A 121 3.82 -10.39 7.70
N VAL A 122 3.77 -9.31 8.48
CA VAL A 122 2.62 -8.40 8.53
C VAL A 122 3.11 -7.00 8.84
N ILE A 123 2.44 -6.01 8.27
CA ILE A 123 2.67 -4.59 8.53
C ILE A 123 1.35 -3.82 8.53
N ALA A 124 1.24 -2.86 9.45
CA ALA A 124 0.22 -1.83 9.40
C ALA A 124 0.88 -0.51 8.98
N ILE A 125 0.14 0.35 8.29
CA ILE A 125 0.60 1.68 7.85
C ILE A 125 -0.51 2.71 8.13
N GLY A 126 -0.14 3.99 8.16
CA GLY A 126 -1.06 5.08 8.43
C GLY A 126 -1.44 5.24 9.91
N HIS A 127 -2.45 6.07 10.18
CA HIS A 127 -2.80 6.54 11.52
C HIS A 127 -3.11 5.44 12.54
N ALA A 128 -3.65 4.31 12.10
CA ALA A 128 -4.00 3.19 12.98
C ALA A 128 -2.83 2.23 13.24
N GLU A 129 -1.65 2.47 12.65
CA GLU A 129 -0.49 1.58 12.77
C GLU A 129 -0.12 1.25 14.23
N PRO A 130 -0.01 2.21 15.17
CA PRO A 130 0.46 1.88 16.52
C PRO A 130 -0.46 0.93 17.28
N TYR A 131 -1.77 1.01 17.01
CA TYR A 131 -2.78 0.13 17.61
C TYR A 131 -2.85 -1.21 16.89
N GLY A 132 -2.86 -1.17 15.54
CA GLY A 132 -2.91 -2.36 14.70
C GLY A 132 -1.67 -3.23 14.88
N SER A 133 -0.47 -2.64 14.94
CA SER A 133 0.77 -3.41 15.03
C SER A 133 0.92 -4.17 16.35
N LEU A 134 0.38 -3.63 17.46
CA LEU A 134 0.33 -4.36 18.72
C LEU A 134 -0.59 -5.58 18.63
N PHE A 135 -1.81 -5.39 18.10
CA PHE A 135 -2.77 -6.48 17.93
C PHE A 135 -2.24 -7.57 16.99
N LEU A 136 -1.66 -7.17 15.85
CA LEU A 136 -1.10 -8.08 14.87
C LEU A 136 0.10 -8.85 15.43
N LYS A 137 0.97 -8.23 16.23
CA LYS A 137 2.08 -8.95 16.88
C LYS A 137 1.62 -10.09 17.78
N ILE A 138 0.45 -9.96 18.41
CA ILE A 138 -0.10 -10.97 19.33
C ILE A 138 -0.81 -12.08 18.54
N MET A 139 -1.60 -11.71 17.54
CA MET A 139 -2.47 -12.64 16.82
C MET A 139 -1.80 -13.32 15.62
N TRP A 140 -0.72 -12.76 15.09
CA TRP A 140 -0.14 -13.23 13.83
C TRP A 140 0.66 -14.52 13.97
N SER A 141 0.44 -15.43 13.02
CA SER A 141 1.22 -16.65 12.81
C SER A 141 1.47 -16.84 11.32
N ASN A 142 2.61 -17.44 10.95
CA ASN A 142 2.93 -17.75 9.55
C ASN A 142 1.95 -18.76 8.92
N GLU A 143 1.17 -19.46 9.74
CA GLU A 143 0.19 -20.47 9.30
C GLU A 143 -1.21 -19.90 8.99
N ILE A 144 -1.39 -18.59 9.15
CA ILE A 144 -2.64 -17.90 8.87
C ILE A 144 -2.93 -17.94 7.37
N THR A 145 -4.17 -18.27 7.03
CA THR A 145 -4.72 -18.16 5.66
C THR A 145 -5.13 -16.73 5.34
N MET A 146 -5.21 -16.38 4.05
CA MET A 146 -5.70 -15.08 3.60
C MET A 146 -7.08 -14.74 4.19
N ARG A 147 -7.99 -15.72 4.25
CA ARG A 147 -9.32 -15.54 4.84
C ARG A 147 -9.25 -15.20 6.32
N GLN A 148 -8.46 -15.94 7.09
CA GLN A 148 -8.28 -15.66 8.52
C GLN A 148 -7.63 -14.29 8.74
N ALA A 149 -6.66 -13.91 7.90
CA ALA A 149 -6.02 -12.59 7.97
C ALA A 149 -7.00 -11.45 7.69
N ALA A 150 -7.99 -11.67 6.81
CA ALA A 150 -9.02 -10.69 6.49
C ALA A 150 -10.12 -10.58 7.57
N GLU A 151 -10.28 -11.59 8.42
CA GLU A 151 -11.23 -11.61 9.54
C GLU A 151 -10.66 -10.98 10.83
N LEU A 152 -9.34 -10.79 10.92
CA LEU A 152 -8.64 -10.10 12.01
C LEU A 152 -8.82 -8.57 11.95
#